data_AF-A0A0B6YFZ9-F1
#
_entry.id   AF-A0A0B6YFZ9-F1
#
_cell.length_a   1.000
_cell.length_b   1.000
_cell.length_c   1.000
_cell.angle_alpha   90.00
_cell.angle_beta   90.00
_cell.angle_gamma   90.00
#
_symmetry.space_group_name_H-M   'P 1'
#
loop_
_entity.id
_entity.type
_entity.pdbx_description
1 polymer ?
#
loop_
_entity_poly.entity_id
_entity_poly.type
_entity_poly.pdbx_seq_one_letter_code
_entity_poly.pdbx_strand_id
1 'polypeptide(L)'
;LDIADSPTENIIKHFKKSKEFIDDCLTQGGKVLVHGNGGLSRSAALVIAYIMEKYSLACREAVTYVRNRRFCISLNDGFLNQLAEYEHIYRAQTLSNTSEAATQSQNMLKRKR
;
A
#
# COMPACT_ATOMS: atom_id res chain seq x y z
N LEU A 1 4.07 -9.16 11.98
CA LEU A 1 3.43 -9.96 10.90
C LEU A 1 4.29 -11.17 10.69
N ASP A 2 3.70 -12.35 10.54
CA ASP A 2 4.45 -13.57 10.22
C ASP A 2 4.30 -13.84 8.73
N ILE A 3 5.37 -13.61 7.97
CA ILE A 3 5.41 -13.63 6.51
C ILE A 3 6.68 -14.38 6.09
N ALA A 4 6.51 -15.50 5.40
CA ALA A 4 7.62 -16.23 4.79
C ALA A 4 8.15 -15.45 3.58
N ASP A 5 9.47 -15.47 3.36
CA ASP A 5 10.07 -14.87 2.17
C ASP A 5 10.06 -15.88 1.01
N SER A 6 8.85 -16.20 0.55
CA SER A 6 8.60 -17.20 -0.48
C SER A 6 7.72 -16.61 -1.58
N PRO A 7 7.96 -16.95 -2.86
CA PRO A 7 7.05 -16.58 -3.95
C PRO A 7 5.60 -17.04 -3.76
N THR A 8 5.37 -18.08 -2.95
CA THR A 8 4.04 -18.65 -2.67
C THR A 8 3.35 -18.02 -1.45
N GLU A 9 4.03 -17.17 -0.68
CA GLU A 9 3.40 -16.50 0.47
C GLU A 9 2.42 -15.43 -0.03
N ASN A 10 1.17 -15.50 0.43
CA ASN A 10 0.16 -14.49 0.12
C ASN A 10 0.38 -13.25 1.01
N ILE A 11 1.12 -12.28 0.48
CA ILE A 11 1.44 -11.03 1.18
C ILE A 11 0.33 -9.96 1.02
N ILE A 12 -0.50 -10.04 -0.04
CA ILE A 12 -1.59 -9.08 -0.28
C ILE A 12 -2.52 -8.96 0.93
N LYS A 13 -2.82 -10.09 1.59
CA LYS A 13 -3.68 -10.14 2.79
C LYS A 13 -3.20 -9.21 3.92
N HIS A 14 -1.94 -8.77 3.90
CA HIS A 14 -1.34 -7.92 4.92
C HIS A 14 -1.27 -6.45 4.55
N PHE A 15 -1.47 -6.06 3.28
CA PHE A 15 -1.27 -4.67 2.85
C PHE A 15 -2.21 -3.69 3.55
N LYS A 16 -3.52 -3.99 3.57
CA LYS A 16 -4.52 -3.15 4.25
C LYS A 16 -4.16 -2.91 5.73
N LYS A 17 -3.94 -4.00 6.48
CA LYS A 17 -3.58 -3.92 7.91
C LYS A 17 -2.28 -3.15 8.15
N SER A 18 -1.30 -3.32 7.26
CA SER A 18 -0.01 -2.62 7.36
C SER A 18 -0.18 -1.12 7.10
N LYS A 19 -0.99 -0.76 6.10
CA LYS A 19 -1.30 0.62 5.77
C LYS A 19 -2.05 1.33 6.90
N GLU A 20 -3.07 0.69 7.46
CA GLU A 20 -3.81 1.21 8.63
C GLU A 20 -2.86 1.48 9.80
N PHE A 21 -2.01 0.53 10.16
CA PHE A 21 -1.01 0.72 11.21
C PHE A 21 -0.04 1.88 10.93
N ILE A 22 0.41 2.03 9.69
CA ILE A 22 1.31 3.11 9.31
C ILE A 22 0.60 4.46 9.41
N ASP A 23 -0.60 4.59 8.83
CA ASP A 23 -1.37 5.84 8.85
C ASP A 23 -1.77 6.24 10.28
N ASP A 24 -2.19 5.29 11.11
CA ASP A 24 -2.55 5.54 12.52
C ASP A 24 -1.37 6.14 13.30
N CYS A 25 -0.16 5.63 13.10
CA CYS A 25 1.03 6.17 13.77
C CYS A 25 1.42 7.55 13.22
N LEU A 26 1.37 7.73 11.90
CA LEU A 26 1.76 9.00 11.26
C LEU A 26 0.77 10.13 11.59
N THR A 27 -0.52 9.84 11.69
CA THR A 27 -1.55 10.83 12.08
C THR A 27 -1.37 11.33 13.51
N GLN A 28 -0.77 10.51 14.38
CA GLN A 28 -0.40 10.87 15.75
C GLN A 28 0.95 11.61 15.84
N GLY A 29 1.58 11.94 14.70
CA GLY A 29 2.90 12.57 14.66
C GLY A 29 4.07 11.63 14.98
N GLY A 30 3.82 10.32 15.01
CA GLY A 30 4.83 9.30 15.26
C GLY A 30 5.70 8.99 14.05
N LYS A 31 6.57 7.98 14.21
CA LYS A 31 7.42 7.42 13.14
C LYS A 31 7.32 5.90 13.14
N VAL A 32 7.25 5.31 11.96
CA VAL A 32 7.16 3.86 11.78
C VAL A 32 8.45 3.31 11.18
N LEU A 33 8.98 2.26 11.80
CA LEU A 33 10.04 1.43 11.23
C LEU A 33 9.45 0.13 10.70
N VAL A 34 9.47 -0.06 9.37
CA VAL A 34 9.11 -1.34 8.74
C VAL A 34 10.39 -2.12 8.46
N HIS A 35 10.57 -3.25 9.14
CA HIS A 35 11.76 -4.09 8.99
C HIS A 35 11.41 -5.58 8.83
N GLY A 36 12.36 -6.34 8.30
CA GLY A 36 12.36 -7.80 8.25
C GLY A 36 13.79 -8.30 8.54
N ASN A 37 14.06 -9.60 8.37
CA ASN A 37 15.37 -10.15 8.72
C ASN A 37 16.53 -9.48 7.96
N GLY A 38 16.44 -9.39 6.63
CA GLY A 38 17.45 -8.72 5.79
C GLY A 38 17.06 -7.33 5.29
N GLY A 39 15.79 -6.93 5.45
CA GLY A 39 15.29 -5.66 4.91
C GLY A 39 15.35 -5.53 3.39
N LEU A 40 15.31 -6.66 2.65
CA LEU A 40 15.46 -6.72 1.19
C LEU A 40 14.12 -6.95 0.47
N SER A 41 13.34 -7.93 0.91
CA SER A 41 12.15 -8.42 0.21
C SER A 41 10.86 -8.07 0.98
N ARG A 42 10.49 -8.84 2.03
CA ARG A 42 9.22 -8.69 2.78
C ARG A 42 8.89 -7.27 3.22
N SER A 43 9.82 -6.62 3.94
CA SER A 43 9.61 -5.24 4.41
C SER A 43 9.53 -4.25 3.26
N ALA A 44 10.30 -4.47 2.18
CA ALA A 44 10.24 -3.63 1.00
C ALA A 44 8.89 -3.77 0.29
N ALA A 45 8.33 -4.98 0.19
CA ALA A 45 7.02 -5.21 -0.39
C ALA A 45 5.91 -4.45 0.35
N LEU A 46 5.90 -4.51 1.69
CA LEU A 46 4.94 -3.75 2.50
C LEU A 46 5.07 -2.23 2.32
N VAL A 47 6.31 -1.73 2.27
CA VAL A 47 6.56 -0.30 2.02
C VAL A 47 6.12 0.10 0.62
N ILE A 48 6.38 -0.71 -0.41
CA ILE A 48 5.97 -0.42 -1.78
C ILE A 48 4.45 -0.38 -1.89
N ALA A 49 3.73 -1.35 -1.33
CA ALA A 49 2.28 -1.34 -1.29
C ALA A 49 1.72 -0.08 -0.60
N TYR A 50 2.33 0.35 0.52
CA TYR A 50 1.96 1.59 1.19
C TYR A 50 2.21 2.82 0.29
N ILE A 51 3.36 2.90 -0.38
CA ILE A 51 3.70 4.01 -1.29
C ILE A 51 2.76 4.08 -2.49
N MET A 52 2.39 2.94 -3.09
CA MET A 52 1.42 2.87 -4.17
C MET A 52 0.11 3.55 -3.77
N GLU A 53 -0.43 3.20 -2.61
CA GLU A 53 -1.73 3.71 -2.18
C GLU A 53 -1.64 5.14 -1.64
N LYS A 54 -0.56 5.49 -0.91
CA LYS A 54 -0.38 6.81 -0.32
C LYS A 54 -0.21 7.91 -1.37
N TYR A 55 0.46 7.59 -2.48
CA TYR A 55 0.81 8.54 -3.53
C TYR A 55 0.12 8.23 -4.87
N SER A 56 -0.82 7.29 -4.89
CA SER A 56 -1.56 6.86 -6.08
C SER A 56 -0.65 6.44 -7.25
N LEU A 57 0.47 5.78 -6.94
CA LEU A 57 1.48 5.37 -7.92
C LEU A 57 1.23 3.96 -8.46
N ALA A 58 1.54 3.74 -9.74
CA ALA A 58 1.57 2.39 -10.31
C ALA A 58 2.66 1.54 -9.66
N CYS A 59 2.53 0.21 -9.70
CA CYS A 59 3.47 -0.73 -9.08
C CYS A 59 4.92 -0.45 -9.52
N ARG A 60 5.15 -0.29 -10.83
CA ARG A 60 6.49 0.01 -11.38
C ARG A 60 7.08 1.32 -10.84
N GLU A 61 6.26 2.35 -10.70
CA GLU A 61 6.67 3.67 -10.21
C GLU A 61 7.01 3.60 -8.72
N ALA A 62 6.19 2.91 -7.93
CA ALA A 62 6.41 2.72 -6.50
C ALA A 62 7.66 1.88 -6.21
N VAL A 63 7.90 0.79 -6.97
CA VAL A 63 9.14 0.00 -6.88
C VAL A 63 10.36 0.89 -7.16
N THR A 64 10.28 1.71 -8.21
CA THR A 64 11.37 2.64 -8.58
C THR A 64 11.60 3.68 -7.49
N TYR A 65 10.52 4.26 -6.96
CA TYR A 65 10.56 5.24 -5.88
C TYR A 65 11.27 4.68 -4.64
N VAL A 66 10.90 3.48 -4.20
CA VAL A 66 11.51 2.84 -3.01
C VAL A 66 12.95 2.43 -3.30
N ARG A 67 13.26 1.90 -4.49
CA ARG A 67 14.62 1.54 -4.89
C ARG A 67 15.56 2.75 -4.87
N ASN A 68 15.10 3.91 -5.30
CA ASN A 68 15.90 5.13 -5.27
C ASN A 68 16.24 5.61 -3.85
N ARG A 69 15.45 5.23 -2.83
CA ARG A 69 15.74 5.51 -1.41
C ARG A 69 16.49 4.38 -0.71
N ARG A 70 16.36 3.14 -1.21
CA ARG A 70 17.03 1.96 -0.70
C ARG A 70 17.41 1.04 -1.86
N PHE A 71 18.59 1.24 -2.41
CA PHE A 71 19.05 0.56 -3.64
C PHE A 71 19.11 -0.97 -3.51
N CYS A 72 19.29 -1.49 -2.29
CA CYS A 72 19.46 -2.91 -2.03
C CYS A 72 18.14 -3.70 -1.98
N ILE A 73 16.97 -3.08 -2.21
CA ILE A 73 15.73 -3.87 -2.25
C ILE A 73 15.78 -4.93 -3.34
N SER A 74 15.35 -6.14 -2.99
CA SER A 74 15.31 -7.30 -3.87
C SER A 74 14.10 -8.12 -3.46
N LEU A 75 13.03 -7.99 -4.24
CA LEU A 75 11.78 -8.71 -4.05
C LEU A 75 11.89 -10.08 -4.73
N ASN A 76 11.27 -11.10 -4.15
CA ASN A 76 11.01 -12.32 -4.89
C ASN A 76 9.90 -12.08 -5.95
N ASP A 77 9.88 -12.91 -7.00
CA ASP A 77 8.97 -12.74 -8.13
C ASP A 77 7.49 -12.83 -7.72
N GLY A 78 7.15 -13.65 -6.72
CA GLY A 78 5.79 -13.76 -6.21
C GLY A 78 5.29 -12.47 -5.58
N PHE A 79 6.15 -11.76 -4.84
CA PHE A 79 5.81 -10.45 -4.28
C PHE A 79 5.69 -9.37 -5.36
N LEU A 80 6.54 -9.38 -6.39
CA LEU A 80 6.42 -8.46 -7.52
C LEU A 80 5.07 -8.65 -8.25
N ASN A 81 4.70 -9.90 -8.53
CA ASN A 81 3.42 -10.22 -9.17
C ASN A 81 2.24 -9.78 -8.30
N GLN A 82 2.28 -10.08 -7.00
CA GLN A 82 1.26 -9.66 -6.06
C GLN A 82 1.14 -8.14 -5.90
N LEU A 83 2.24 -7.39 -6.01
CA LEU A 83 2.19 -5.92 -6.04
C LEU A 83 1.53 -5.40 -7.32
N ALA A 84 1.78 -6.02 -8.47
CA ALA A 84 1.08 -5.68 -9.71
C ALA A 84 -0.42 -6.01 -9.63
N GLU A 85 -0.80 -7.14 -9.06
CA GLU A 85 -2.22 -7.49 -8.81
C GLU A 85 -2.87 -6.50 -7.84
N TYR A 86 -2.16 -6.12 -6.77
CA TYR A 86 -2.65 -5.16 -5.81
C TYR A 86 -2.96 -3.79 -6.42
N GLU A 87 -2.27 -3.41 -7.50
CA GLU A 87 -2.56 -2.16 -8.20
C GLU A 87 -4.03 -2.08 -8.65
N HIS A 88 -4.54 -3.16 -9.25
CA HIS A 88 -5.93 -3.22 -9.69
C HIS A 88 -6.90 -3.19 -8.50
N ILE A 89 -6.55 -3.85 -7.40
CA ILE A 89 -7.36 -3.92 -6.18
C ILE A 89 -7.51 -2.53 -5.56
N TYR A 90 -6.42 -1.81 -5.28
CA TYR A 90 -6.50 -0.52 -4.61
C TYR A 90 -7.13 0.56 -5.51
N ARG A 91 -6.87 0.52 -6.83
CA ARG A 91 -7.51 1.44 -7.78
C ARG A 91 -9.03 1.27 -7.80
N ALA A 92 -9.51 0.02 -7.81
CA ALA A 92 -10.94 -0.26 -7.73
C ALA A 92 -11.55 0.27 -6.43
N GLN A 93 -10.90 0.03 -5.29
CA GLN A 93 -11.35 0.55 -3.98
C GLN A 93 -11.39 2.09 -3.95
N THR A 94 -10.39 2.75 -4.54
CA THR A 94 -10.31 4.22 -4.60
C THR A 94 -11.46 4.81 -5.42
N LEU A 95 -11.81 4.17 -6.55
CA LEU A 95 -12.95 4.58 -7.38
C LEU A 95 -14.28 4.43 -6.63
N SER A 96 -14.50 3.31 -5.95
CA SER A 96 -15.68 3.08 -5.11
C SER A 96 -15.82 4.15 -4.02
N ASN A 97 -14.75 4.40 -3.26
CA ASN A 97 -14.77 5.38 -2.18
C ASN A 97 -15.01 6.82 -2.68
N THR A 98 -14.47 7.17 -3.85
CA THR A 98 -14.67 8.49 -4.46
C THR A 98 -16.13 8.68 -4.89
N SER A 99 -16.73 7.65 -5.48
CA SER A 99 -18.14 7.69 -5.91
C SER A 99 -19.12 7.84 -4.73
N GLU A 100 -18.82 7.18 -3.61
CA GLU A 100 -19.60 7.29 -2.37
C GLU A 100 -19.46 8.68 -1.73
N ALA A 101 -18.24 9.20 -1.63
CA ALA A 101 -17.96 10.54 -1.09
C ALA A 101 -18.62 11.65 -1.93
N ALA A 102 -18.60 11.52 -3.26
CA ALA A 102 -19.27 12.45 -4.17
C ALA A 102 -20.80 12.42 -3.99
N THR A 103 -21.39 11.23 -3.85
CA THR A 103 -22.83 11.04 -3.62
C THR A 103 -23.27 11.64 -2.29
N GLN A 104 -22.51 11.42 -1.21
CA GLN A 104 -22.80 12.01 0.10
C GLN A 104 -22.71 13.54 0.07
N SER A 105 -21.70 14.10 -0.59
CA SER A 105 -21.53 15.54 -0.74
C SER A 105 -22.70 16.18 -1.48
N GLN A 106 -23.15 15.59 -2.59
CA GLN A 106 -24.32 16.07 -3.35
C GLN A 106 -25.62 16.00 -2.54
N ASN A 107 -25.82 14.94 -1.76
CA ASN A 107 -27.00 14.81 -0.90
C ASN A 107 -27.02 15.84 0.24
N MET A 108 -25.86 16.23 0.78
CA MET A 108 -25.75 17.27 1.81
C MET A 108 -26.05 18.67 1.25
N LEU A 109 -25.65 18.97 0.01
CA LEU A 109 -25.95 20.23 -0.68
C LEU A 109 -27.45 20.39 -0.99
N LYS A 110 -28.14 19.30 -1.36
CA LYS A 110 -29.60 19.32 -1.61
C LYS A 110 -30.44 19.52 -0.35
N ARG A 111 -29.93 19.14 0.83
CA ARG A 111 -30.62 19.29 2.12
C ARG A 111 -30.53 20.69 2.75
N LYS A 112 -29.69 21.58 2.20
CA LYS A 112 -29.51 22.97 2.67
C LYS A 112 -30.30 24.00 1.84
N ARG A 113 -31.21 23.56 0.97
CA ARG A 113 -32.12 24.42 0.19
C ARG A 113 -33.57 24.19 0.62
#